data_AF-A0A2I4HAA6-F1
#
_entry.id   AF-A0A2I4HAA6-F1
#
_cell.length_a   1.000
_cell.length_b   1.000
_cell.length_c   1.000
_cell.angle_alpha   90.00
_cell.angle_beta   90.00
_cell.angle_gamma   90.00
#
_symmetry.space_group_name_H-M   'P 1'
#
loop_
_entity.id
_entity.type
_entity.pdbx_description
1 polymer ?
#
loop_
_entity_poly.entity_id
_entity_poly.type
_entity_poly.pdbx_seq_one_letter_code
_entity_poly.pdbx_strand_id
1 'polypeptide(L)'
;MEGTATCTVCNKVYRMPKPSETIHCTECNAVTRISRSSSGSGLGLRFIESVLNSKPNLLPYRNSGKDHKGRQKNKQQSSSSSSSNTASPITGDSSSLDIYKPSPAEAISGRKRALLCGVTYRNKNYSLSGTINDVRSIKNLLIQRFGYPEECIRVLTEEENGNDLTTPTKKNIEDSLKWLVEGSESGDSLVFFFSGHGLRQPDFKNDELDGFDETICPVDFIEQGMIVDNDINSTIVRPLKEGVTLHAIVDACHSGTVLDLEYTYDLQNKRWKDNKPPSKAEKGTSGGLAICLSACGDDQMAADTNALTSKKEMTGAMTAILIQMVEKEPEITYEVLLNKMHGFIQQFNKKRFLINNRFLKKLFHCRKIEEPLLSSSQEFEVSSRKFLR
;
A
#
# COMPACT_ATOMS: atom_id res chain seq x y z
N MET A 1 -26.54 -8.75 36.38
CA MET A 1 -26.45 -7.50 35.59
C MET A 1 -27.01 -7.83 34.22
N GLU A 2 -28.07 -7.15 33.80
CA GLU A 2 -28.59 -7.26 32.44
C GLU A 2 -27.52 -6.72 31.48
N GLY A 3 -27.08 -7.56 30.55
CA GLY A 3 -26.13 -7.15 29.51
C GLY A 3 -26.88 -6.39 28.42
N THR A 4 -26.29 -5.29 27.94
CA THR A 4 -26.73 -4.68 26.68
C THR A 4 -25.76 -5.10 25.58
N ALA A 5 -26.27 -5.27 24.37
CA ALA A 5 -25.46 -5.59 23.22
C ALA A 5 -26.01 -4.87 21.99
N THR A 6 -25.10 -4.46 21.12
CA THR A 6 -25.42 -3.60 19.98
C THR A 6 -25.18 -4.37 18.69
N CYS A 7 -26.16 -4.36 17.78
CA CYS A 7 -25.95 -4.91 16.44
C CYS A 7 -24.89 -4.08 15.71
N THR A 8 -23.82 -4.72 15.23
CA THR A 8 -22.71 -4.06 14.55
C THR A 8 -23.06 -3.47 13.18
N VAL A 9 -24.21 -3.84 12.63
CA VAL A 9 -24.65 -3.44 11.29
C VAL A 9 -25.60 -2.24 11.33
N CYS A 10 -26.54 -2.21 12.28
CA CYS A 10 -27.57 -1.16 12.35
C CYS A 10 -27.59 -0.38 13.68
N ASN A 11 -26.67 -0.68 14.60
CA ASN A 11 -26.53 -0.05 15.92
C ASN A 11 -27.76 -0.18 16.84
N LYS A 12 -28.70 -1.08 16.55
CA LYS A 12 -29.81 -1.36 17.46
C LYS A 12 -29.33 -2.07 18.72
N VAL A 13 -29.75 -1.56 19.88
CA VAL A 13 -29.38 -2.07 21.20
C VAL A 13 -30.43 -3.07 21.69
N TYR A 14 -29.97 -4.24 22.11
CA TYR A 14 -30.77 -5.32 22.68
C TYR A 14 -30.48 -5.44 24.19
N ARG A 15 -31.54 -5.58 25.00
CA ARG A 15 -31.40 -5.94 26.42
C ARG A 15 -31.46 -7.46 26.54
N MET A 16 -30.39 -8.04 27.08
CA MET A 16 -30.21 -9.48 27.15
C MET A 16 -30.36 -9.95 28.61
N PRO A 17 -31.33 -10.83 28.91
CA PRO A 17 -31.53 -11.33 30.26
C PRO A 17 -30.44 -12.33 30.71
N LYS A 18 -29.62 -12.87 29.79
CA LYS A 18 -28.50 -13.80 30.05
C LYS A 18 -27.39 -13.64 28.99
N PRO A 19 -26.12 -13.99 29.28
CA PRO A 19 -25.05 -13.91 28.29
C PRO A 19 -25.26 -14.95 27.17
N SER A 20 -25.58 -14.50 25.96
CA SER A 20 -25.51 -15.32 24.75
C SER A 20 -24.22 -15.01 23.98
N GLU A 21 -23.67 -16.00 23.29
CA GLU A 21 -22.47 -15.84 22.46
C GLU A 21 -22.77 -15.19 21.10
N THR A 22 -24.04 -15.16 20.70
CA THR A 22 -24.53 -14.59 19.44
C THR A 22 -25.84 -13.85 19.62
N ILE A 23 -26.03 -12.80 18.83
CA ILE A 23 -27.30 -12.07 18.70
C ILE A 23 -27.71 -12.05 17.24
N HIS A 24 -28.93 -12.48 16.98
CA HIS A 24 -29.60 -12.28 15.69
C HIS A 24 -30.37 -10.96 15.73
N CYS A 25 -29.97 -10.00 14.90
CA CYS A 25 -30.65 -8.73 14.80
C CYS A 25 -31.95 -8.90 14.03
N THR A 26 -33.08 -8.67 14.68
CA THR A 26 -34.42 -8.74 14.09
C THR A 26 -34.71 -7.68 13.01
N GLU A 27 -33.87 -6.65 12.87
CA GLU A 27 -34.08 -5.57 11.90
C GLU A 27 -33.32 -5.78 10.59
N CYS A 28 -32.12 -6.36 10.66
CA CYS A 28 -31.24 -6.52 9.49
C CYS A 28 -30.79 -7.97 9.28
N ASN A 29 -31.28 -8.91 10.11
CA ASN A 29 -30.94 -10.33 10.13
C ASN A 29 -29.44 -10.65 10.34
N ALA A 30 -28.62 -9.65 10.66
CA ALA A 30 -27.20 -9.84 10.94
C ALA A 30 -26.98 -10.64 12.22
N VAL A 31 -25.95 -11.49 12.21
CA VAL A 31 -25.53 -12.30 13.37
C VAL A 31 -24.28 -11.70 13.99
N THR A 32 -24.38 -11.17 15.20
CA THR A 32 -23.27 -10.56 15.93
C THR A 32 -22.74 -11.54 16.97
N ARG A 33 -21.47 -11.96 16.87
CA ARG A 33 -20.79 -12.77 17.90
C ARG A 33 -20.24 -11.87 19.01
N ILE A 34 -20.62 -12.13 20.25
CA ILE A 34 -20.11 -11.41 21.42
C ILE A 34 -18.89 -12.16 21.94
N SER A 35 -17.69 -11.67 21.63
CA SER A 35 -16.46 -12.23 22.20
C SER A 35 -16.32 -11.81 23.66
N ARG A 36 -16.07 -12.78 24.56
CA ARG A 36 -15.65 -12.50 25.94
C ARG A 36 -14.33 -11.74 25.88
N SER A 37 -14.34 -10.55 26.47
CA SER A 37 -13.20 -9.64 26.55
C SER A 37 -11.96 -10.30 27.17
N SER A 38 -10.97 -10.64 26.35
CA SER A 38 -9.57 -10.46 26.73
C SER A 38 -9.12 -9.13 26.15
N SER A 39 -8.80 -8.19 27.05
CA SER A 39 -8.30 -6.84 26.82
C SER A 39 -7.18 -6.76 25.76
N GLY A 40 -7.55 -6.51 24.50
CA GLY A 40 -6.57 -6.46 23.40
C GLY A 40 -7.14 -6.12 22.03
N SER A 41 -8.02 -5.13 21.91
CA SER A 41 -8.51 -4.63 20.60
C SER A 41 -9.01 -3.18 20.65
N GLY A 42 -8.47 -2.37 21.56
CA GLY A 42 -9.02 -1.04 21.88
C GLY A 42 -8.46 0.14 21.08
N LEU A 43 -7.78 -0.04 19.95
CA LEU A 43 -7.02 1.06 19.32
C LEU A 43 -7.56 1.53 17.97
N GLY A 44 -8.08 0.63 17.12
CA GLY A 44 -8.87 1.05 15.96
C GLY A 44 -10.10 1.85 16.41
N LEU A 45 -10.79 1.36 17.45
CA LEU A 45 -11.90 2.08 18.07
C LEU A 45 -11.48 3.39 18.74
N ARG A 46 -10.32 3.50 19.39
CA ARG A 46 -9.87 4.77 20.01
C ARG A 46 -9.36 5.80 19.00
N PHE A 47 -8.75 5.35 17.91
CA PHE A 47 -8.37 6.23 16.80
C PHE A 47 -9.63 6.73 16.08
N ILE A 48 -10.56 5.83 15.76
CA ILE A 48 -11.86 6.17 15.18
C ILE A 48 -12.68 7.04 16.15
N GLU A 49 -12.72 6.75 17.45
CA GLU A 49 -13.37 7.60 18.47
C GLU A 49 -12.70 8.98 18.56
N SER A 50 -11.37 9.07 18.55
CA SER A 50 -10.64 10.35 18.54
C SER A 50 -10.96 11.17 17.29
N VAL A 51 -11.07 10.51 16.13
CA VAL A 51 -11.48 11.10 14.85
C VAL A 51 -12.95 11.54 14.87
N LEU A 52 -13.87 10.69 15.30
CA LEU A 52 -15.32 10.97 15.37
C LEU A 52 -15.65 12.05 16.41
N ASN A 53 -14.94 12.07 17.55
CA ASN A 53 -15.11 13.09 18.58
C ASN A 53 -14.63 14.49 18.14
N SER A 54 -13.85 14.58 17.05
CA SER A 54 -13.40 15.86 16.50
C SER A 54 -14.42 16.51 15.54
N LYS A 55 -15.44 15.78 15.05
CA LYS A 55 -16.52 16.29 14.18
C LYS A 55 -17.84 15.49 14.34
N PRO A 56 -18.81 15.94 15.17
CA PRO A 56 -20.03 15.18 15.47
C PRO A 56 -21.09 15.10 14.34
N ASN A 57 -20.85 15.69 13.16
CA ASN A 57 -21.87 15.81 12.09
C ASN A 57 -21.57 15.05 10.79
N LEU A 58 -20.67 14.06 10.78
CA LEU A 58 -20.46 13.20 9.61
C LEU A 58 -21.42 12.00 9.64
N LEU A 59 -22.67 12.22 9.23
CA LEU A 59 -23.55 11.16 8.72
C LEU A 59 -23.59 11.26 7.19
N PRO A 60 -23.50 10.14 6.44
CA PRO A 60 -23.59 10.18 4.99
C PRO A 60 -25.02 10.54 4.54
N TYR A 61 -25.07 11.54 3.67
CA TYR A 61 -26.25 12.04 2.98
C TYR A 61 -26.88 10.94 2.10
N ARG A 62 -28.14 10.59 2.38
CA ARG A 62 -28.97 9.70 1.55
C ARG A 62 -29.38 10.42 0.26
N ASN A 63 -28.83 10.02 -0.88
CA ASN A 63 -29.39 10.39 -2.17
C ASN A 63 -30.59 9.47 -2.49
N SER A 64 -31.78 10.06 -2.50
CA SER A 64 -33.01 9.42 -2.97
C SER A 64 -33.10 9.62 -4.48
N GLY A 65 -32.95 8.53 -5.23
CA GLY A 65 -33.17 8.52 -6.68
C GLY A 65 -34.65 8.79 -6.99
N LYS A 66 -34.89 9.76 -7.88
CA LYS A 66 -36.13 9.87 -8.64
C LYS A 66 -35.83 9.68 -10.11
N ASP A 67 -36.44 8.64 -10.65
CA ASP A 67 -36.47 8.30 -12.06
C ASP A 67 -37.11 9.43 -12.89
N HIS A 68 -36.49 9.78 -14.02
CA HIS A 68 -37.24 10.29 -15.16
C HIS A 68 -36.74 9.71 -16.48
N LYS A 69 -37.62 8.92 -17.09
CA LYS A 69 -37.57 8.39 -18.45
C LYS A 69 -37.51 9.52 -19.49
N GLY A 70 -36.66 9.37 -20.50
CA GLY A 70 -36.52 10.32 -21.61
C GLY A 70 -35.94 9.73 -22.90
N ARG A 71 -36.68 8.78 -23.50
CA ARG A 71 -36.89 8.48 -24.93
C ARG A 71 -35.83 8.93 -25.98
N GLN A 72 -35.31 7.91 -26.68
CA GLN A 72 -34.62 7.87 -27.98
C GLN A 72 -35.03 8.93 -29.02
N LYS A 73 -34.06 9.33 -29.87
CA LYS A 73 -34.26 9.46 -31.33
C LYS A 73 -32.93 9.33 -32.10
N ASN A 74 -32.93 8.40 -33.05
CA ASN A 74 -31.97 8.23 -34.14
C ASN A 74 -31.83 9.48 -35.01
N LYS A 75 -30.63 9.71 -35.55
CA LYS A 75 -30.48 10.20 -36.93
C LYS A 75 -29.12 9.81 -37.53
N GLN A 76 -29.20 8.99 -38.58
CA GLN A 76 -28.18 8.77 -39.60
C GLN A 76 -28.09 10.00 -40.52
N GLN A 77 -26.89 10.27 -41.04
CA GLN A 77 -26.56 10.88 -42.36
C GLN A 77 -25.02 10.92 -42.43
N SER A 78 -24.31 10.07 -43.18
CA SER A 78 -24.15 9.92 -44.65
C SER A 78 -23.38 11.05 -45.34
N SER A 79 -22.30 10.63 -46.06
CA SER A 79 -21.54 11.30 -47.13
C SER A 79 -20.70 12.54 -46.74
N SER A 80 -19.51 12.79 -47.28
CA SER A 80 -19.01 12.53 -48.63
C SER A 80 -17.48 12.53 -48.71
N SER A 81 -16.99 11.81 -49.72
CA SER A 81 -15.65 11.70 -50.29
C SER A 81 -14.97 12.99 -50.71
N SER A 82 -13.63 13.00 -50.66
CA SER A 82 -12.79 13.56 -51.74
C SER A 82 -11.36 12.98 -51.68
N SER A 83 -11.02 12.26 -52.74
CA SER A 83 -9.70 11.71 -53.05
C SER A 83 -8.84 12.74 -53.78
N SER A 84 -7.53 12.72 -53.57
CA SER A 84 -6.56 13.10 -54.61
C SER A 84 -5.18 12.50 -54.32
N ASN A 85 -4.78 11.60 -55.22
CA ASN A 85 -3.45 11.04 -55.38
C ASN A 85 -2.44 12.14 -55.78
N THR A 86 -1.15 11.96 -55.48
CA THR A 86 -0.08 11.82 -56.50
C THR A 86 1.31 11.61 -55.88
N ALA A 87 1.93 10.49 -56.28
CA ALA A 87 3.32 10.28 -56.74
C ALA A 87 4.54 10.72 -55.90
N SER A 88 5.36 9.70 -55.57
CA SER A 88 6.80 9.77 -55.30
C SER A 88 7.62 10.13 -56.56
N PRO A 89 8.89 10.53 -56.39
CA PRO A 89 9.96 9.66 -56.91
C PRO A 89 11.20 9.51 -56.00
N ILE A 90 11.87 8.38 -56.25
CA ILE A 90 13.14 7.87 -55.74
C ILE A 90 14.32 8.63 -56.36
N THR A 91 15.43 8.83 -55.62
CA THR A 91 16.84 8.52 -55.99
C THR A 91 17.81 9.08 -54.95
N GLY A 92 18.85 8.32 -54.58
CA GLY A 92 20.02 8.84 -53.87
C GLY A 92 20.82 7.80 -53.07
N ASP A 93 21.52 6.94 -53.79
CA ASP A 93 22.55 6.02 -53.29
C ASP A 93 23.83 6.81 -52.92
N SER A 94 24.42 6.53 -51.76
CA SER A 94 25.86 6.72 -51.52
C SER A 94 26.30 5.94 -50.28
N SER A 95 27.06 4.88 -50.56
CA SER A 95 27.89 4.09 -49.66
C SER A 95 28.82 4.91 -48.75
N SER A 96 28.84 4.59 -47.46
CA SER A 96 30.00 4.77 -46.59
C SER A 96 30.11 3.57 -45.64
N LEU A 97 31.25 2.88 -45.75
CA LEU A 97 31.67 1.76 -44.92
C LEU A 97 32.12 2.28 -43.54
N ASP A 98 31.30 2.08 -42.51
CA ASP A 98 31.73 2.31 -41.12
C ASP A 98 31.68 1.01 -40.31
N ILE A 99 32.86 0.40 -40.21
CA ILE A 99 33.47 -0.28 -39.06
C ILE A 99 32.47 -0.83 -38.02
N TYR A 100 32.27 -2.15 -38.10
CA TYR A 100 31.56 -2.97 -37.10
C TYR A 100 32.25 -2.86 -35.73
N LYS A 101 31.68 -2.05 -34.82
CA LYS A 101 31.88 -2.21 -33.38
C LYS A 101 30.92 -3.30 -32.90
N PRO A 102 31.37 -4.35 -32.21
CA PRO A 102 30.44 -5.28 -31.60
C PRO A 102 29.68 -4.52 -30.51
N SER A 103 28.35 -4.38 -30.67
CA SER A 103 27.53 -3.89 -29.56
C SER A 103 27.56 -4.97 -28.47
N PRO A 104 27.76 -4.61 -27.19
CA PRO A 104 27.29 -5.46 -26.12
C PRO A 104 25.80 -5.67 -26.38
N ALA A 105 25.29 -6.88 -26.21
CA ALA A 105 23.86 -7.07 -26.04
C ALA A 105 23.48 -6.32 -24.76
N GLU A 106 23.12 -5.04 -24.90
CA GLU A 106 22.50 -4.27 -23.85
C GLU A 106 21.21 -5.00 -23.54
N ALA A 107 21.15 -5.61 -22.36
CA ALA A 107 19.90 -6.05 -21.79
C ALA A 107 18.91 -4.90 -21.95
N ILE A 108 17.77 -5.15 -22.59
CA ILE A 108 16.70 -4.17 -22.75
C ILE A 108 16.25 -3.80 -21.33
N SER A 109 16.90 -2.82 -20.72
CA SER A 109 16.52 -2.29 -19.42
C SER A 109 15.37 -1.35 -19.70
N GLY A 110 14.15 -1.78 -19.36
CA GLY A 110 13.00 -0.89 -19.43
C GLY A 110 13.13 0.29 -18.47
N ARG A 111 12.17 1.21 -18.55
CA ARG A 111 12.17 2.44 -17.77
C ARG A 111 11.97 2.13 -16.29
N LYS A 112 12.62 2.93 -15.45
CA LYS A 112 12.48 2.87 -13.99
C LYS A 112 11.66 4.07 -13.53
N ARG A 113 10.52 3.86 -12.88
CA ARG A 113 9.70 4.93 -12.29
C ARG A 113 9.30 4.62 -10.86
N ALA A 114 9.29 5.61 -9.99
CA ALA A 114 8.87 5.43 -8.61
C ALA A 114 7.90 6.51 -8.15
N LEU A 115 6.92 6.11 -7.34
CA LEU A 115 6.08 7.00 -6.55
C LEU A 115 6.38 6.76 -5.07
N LEU A 116 6.81 7.81 -4.37
CA LEU A 116 7.12 7.77 -2.94
C LEU A 116 6.19 8.71 -2.18
N CYS A 117 5.40 8.16 -1.26
CA CYS A 117 4.43 8.90 -0.46
C CYS A 117 4.79 8.82 1.02
N GLY A 118 4.96 9.97 1.68
CA GLY A 118 5.20 10.08 3.11
C GLY A 118 4.20 11.03 3.75
N VAL A 119 3.31 10.51 4.60
CA VAL A 119 2.24 11.30 5.23
C VAL A 119 2.55 11.48 6.71
N THR A 120 2.75 12.73 7.13
CA THR A 120 3.14 13.12 8.50
C THR A 120 1.93 13.54 9.34
N TYR A 121 0.86 14.05 8.71
CA TYR A 121 -0.34 14.60 9.38
C TYR A 121 0.01 15.75 10.33
N ARG A 122 0.74 16.76 9.83
CA ARG A 122 1.25 17.84 10.68
C ARG A 122 0.15 18.57 11.42
N ASN A 123 0.45 18.98 12.65
CA ASN A 123 -0.46 19.71 13.53
C ASN A 123 -1.75 18.93 13.88
N LYS A 124 -1.72 17.59 13.77
CA LYS A 124 -2.80 16.70 14.22
C LYS A 124 -2.33 15.87 15.42
N ASN A 125 -3.28 15.43 16.25
CA ASN A 125 -3.00 14.59 17.44
C ASN A 125 -2.52 13.17 17.09
N TYR A 126 -2.55 12.81 15.81
CA TYR A 126 -2.10 11.54 15.25
C TYR A 126 -0.93 11.75 14.29
N SER A 127 -0.14 12.81 14.45
CA SER A 127 1.04 13.04 13.62
C SER A 127 2.04 11.88 13.74
N LEU A 128 2.60 11.46 12.62
CA LEU A 128 3.73 10.56 12.56
C LEU A 128 5.01 11.35 12.42
N SER A 129 6.10 10.78 12.90
CA SER A 129 7.38 11.45 12.92
C SER A 129 8.42 10.52 12.32
N GLY A 130 8.82 10.81 11.09
CA GLY A 130 9.84 10.03 10.36
C GLY A 130 9.46 9.68 8.93
N THR A 131 8.18 9.80 8.56
CA THR A 131 7.69 9.46 7.21
C THR A 131 8.41 10.22 6.08
N ILE A 132 8.77 11.48 6.31
CA ILE A 132 9.61 12.25 5.37
C ILE A 132 11.01 11.66 5.26
N ASN A 133 11.60 11.21 6.38
CA ASN A 133 12.93 10.63 6.37
C ASN A 133 12.95 9.25 5.69
N ASP A 134 11.88 8.47 5.86
CA ASP A 134 11.67 7.21 5.16
C ASP A 134 11.68 7.42 3.65
N VAL A 135 10.89 8.39 3.18
CA VAL A 135 10.82 8.76 1.76
C VAL A 135 12.18 9.18 1.23
N ARG A 136 12.92 10.04 1.96
CA ARG A 136 14.28 10.46 1.55
C ARG A 136 15.23 9.27 1.49
N SER A 137 15.14 8.35 2.45
CA SER A 137 16.02 7.19 2.54
C SER A 137 15.75 6.19 1.42
N ILE A 138 14.48 5.92 1.11
CA ILE A 138 14.07 5.09 -0.03
C ILE A 138 14.44 5.76 -1.36
N LYS A 139 14.20 7.07 -1.52
CA LYS A 139 14.62 7.82 -2.71
C LYS A 139 16.11 7.64 -2.97
N ASN A 140 16.94 7.85 -1.95
CA ASN A 140 18.38 7.68 -2.05
C ASN A 140 18.78 6.25 -2.40
N LEU A 141 18.14 5.24 -1.77
CA LEU A 141 18.37 3.84 -2.09
C LEU A 141 18.07 3.53 -3.56
N LEU A 142 16.92 3.99 -4.07
CA LEU A 142 16.51 3.76 -5.46
C LEU A 142 17.48 4.39 -6.47
N ILE A 143 17.93 5.62 -6.21
CA ILE A 143 18.89 6.32 -7.08
C ILE A 143 20.26 5.63 -7.02
N GLN A 144 20.80 5.46 -5.80
CA GLN A 144 22.21 5.08 -5.62
C GLN A 144 22.47 3.59 -5.83
N ARG A 145 21.51 2.72 -5.47
CA ARG A 145 21.68 1.25 -5.60
C ARG A 145 20.98 0.69 -6.82
N PHE A 146 19.78 1.18 -7.12
CA PHE A 146 18.93 0.57 -8.15
C PHE A 146 18.86 1.38 -9.44
N GLY A 147 19.58 2.50 -9.54
CA GLY A 147 19.72 3.27 -10.78
C GLY A 147 18.41 3.88 -11.28
N TYR A 148 17.50 4.26 -10.38
CA TYR A 148 16.31 5.03 -10.76
C TYR A 148 16.72 6.47 -11.10
N PRO A 149 16.40 6.99 -12.29
CA PRO A 149 16.63 8.40 -12.61
C PRO A 149 15.81 9.29 -11.67
N GLU A 150 16.42 10.35 -11.13
CA GLU A 150 15.76 11.20 -10.13
C GLU A 150 14.50 11.88 -10.69
N GLU A 151 14.53 12.28 -11.96
CA GLU A 151 13.40 12.86 -12.69
C GLU A 151 12.22 11.89 -12.89
N CYS A 152 12.47 10.59 -12.74
CA CYS A 152 11.46 9.53 -12.81
C CYS A 152 10.94 9.10 -11.43
N ILE A 153 11.30 9.82 -10.36
CA ILE A 153 10.81 9.61 -9.01
C ILE A 153 9.87 10.75 -8.62
N ARG A 154 8.58 10.45 -8.50
CA ARG A 154 7.59 11.39 -7.95
C ARG A 154 7.51 11.24 -6.44
N VAL A 155 7.64 12.36 -5.74
CA VAL A 155 7.59 12.40 -4.26
C VAL A 155 6.38 13.20 -3.82
N LEU A 156 5.56 12.60 -2.96
CA LEU A 156 4.47 13.28 -2.27
C LEU A 156 4.73 13.29 -0.77
N THR A 157 5.01 14.46 -0.20
CA THR A 157 5.22 14.66 1.23
C THR A 157 4.72 16.02 1.65
N GLU A 158 4.54 16.21 2.96
CA GLU A 158 4.25 17.54 3.49
C GLU A 158 5.50 18.45 3.53
N GLU A 159 6.72 17.99 3.16
CA GLU A 159 8.00 18.69 3.36
C GLU A 159 7.98 20.18 2.95
N GLU A 160 7.48 20.46 1.75
CA GLU A 160 7.31 21.81 1.23
C GLU A 160 5.94 22.38 1.62
N ASN A 161 5.91 23.28 2.60
CA ASN A 161 4.66 23.92 3.03
C ASN A 161 4.02 24.72 1.88
N GLY A 162 2.74 24.47 1.61
CA GLY A 162 1.93 25.24 0.66
C GLY A 162 2.09 24.83 -0.81
N ASN A 163 2.79 23.73 -1.10
CA ASN A 163 2.84 23.16 -2.43
C ASN A 163 1.70 22.12 -2.61
N ASP A 164 0.60 22.56 -3.20
CA ASP A 164 -0.58 21.73 -3.43
C ASP A 164 -0.31 20.54 -4.37
N LEU A 165 0.79 20.53 -5.14
CA LEU A 165 1.12 19.45 -6.07
C LEU A 165 1.91 18.31 -5.43
N THR A 166 2.71 18.59 -4.41
CA THR A 166 3.54 17.60 -3.70
C THR A 166 2.92 17.15 -2.38
N THR A 167 1.89 17.85 -1.90
CA THR A 167 1.15 17.43 -0.70
C THR A 167 0.43 16.09 -0.94
N PRO A 168 0.52 15.09 -0.04
CA PRO A 168 -0.08 13.77 -0.21
C PRO A 168 -1.59 13.78 0.10
N THR A 169 -2.35 14.59 -0.64
CA THR A 169 -3.82 14.57 -0.64
C THR A 169 -4.34 13.32 -1.34
N LYS A 170 -5.60 12.95 -1.07
CA LYS A 170 -6.24 11.79 -1.72
C LYS A 170 -6.12 11.88 -3.24
N LYS A 171 -6.49 13.05 -3.78
CA LYS A 171 -6.43 13.34 -5.22
C LYS A 171 -5.00 13.18 -5.77
N ASN A 172 -3.99 13.76 -5.11
CA ASN A 172 -2.62 13.71 -5.61
C ASN A 172 -2.03 12.31 -5.58
N ILE A 173 -2.36 11.52 -4.55
CA ILE A 173 -1.97 10.12 -4.46
C ILE A 173 -2.62 9.33 -5.60
N GLU A 174 -3.94 9.44 -5.79
CA GLU A 174 -4.66 8.74 -6.87
C GLU A 174 -4.15 9.11 -8.27
N ASP A 175 -3.91 10.39 -8.53
CA ASP A 175 -3.37 10.84 -9.82
C ASP A 175 -1.92 10.38 -10.03
N SER A 176 -1.14 10.29 -8.95
CA SER A 176 0.24 9.79 -9.03
C SER A 176 0.32 8.28 -9.18
N LEU A 177 -0.62 7.54 -8.61
CA LEU A 177 -0.78 6.10 -8.84
C LEU A 177 -1.07 5.82 -10.31
N LYS A 178 -1.97 6.59 -10.95
CA LYS A 178 -2.22 6.49 -12.39
C LYS A 178 -0.96 6.78 -13.21
N TRP A 179 -0.26 7.86 -12.89
CA TRP A 179 1.00 8.24 -13.56
C TRP A 179 2.08 7.16 -13.44
N LEU A 180 2.15 6.45 -12.31
CA LEU A 180 3.18 5.43 -12.07
C LEU A 180 3.13 4.33 -13.13
N VAL A 181 1.93 3.86 -13.48
CA VAL A 181 1.73 2.78 -14.46
C VAL A 181 1.49 3.28 -15.89
N GLU A 182 1.32 4.59 -16.06
CA GLU A 182 0.95 5.20 -17.33
C GLU A 182 1.97 4.91 -18.44
N GLY A 183 1.48 4.29 -19.51
CA GLY A 183 2.28 3.97 -20.68
C GLY A 183 3.36 2.93 -20.42
N SER A 184 3.30 2.15 -19.32
CA SER A 184 4.29 1.11 -19.00
C SER A 184 4.37 0.03 -20.10
N GLU A 185 5.60 -0.44 -20.34
CA GLU A 185 5.96 -1.39 -21.38
C GLU A 185 6.81 -2.54 -20.80
N SER A 186 6.87 -3.66 -21.52
CA SER A 186 7.65 -4.83 -21.11
C SER A 186 9.10 -4.46 -20.78
N GLY A 187 9.57 -4.86 -19.60
CA GLY A 187 10.89 -4.51 -19.08
C GLY A 187 10.90 -3.36 -18.08
N ASP A 188 9.81 -2.59 -17.96
CA ASP A 188 9.71 -1.48 -17.00
C ASP A 188 9.71 -2.00 -15.55
N SER A 189 10.38 -1.24 -14.67
CA SER A 189 10.49 -1.52 -13.23
C SER A 189 9.89 -0.33 -12.46
N LEU A 190 8.77 -0.60 -11.79
CA LEU A 190 7.97 0.38 -11.09
C LEU A 190 8.12 0.19 -9.58
N VAL A 191 8.17 1.29 -8.83
CA VAL A 191 8.18 1.26 -7.36
C VAL A 191 7.05 2.12 -6.80
N PHE A 192 6.29 1.56 -5.86
CA PHE A 192 5.38 2.32 -5.01
C PHE A 192 5.85 2.21 -3.55
N PHE A 193 6.15 3.34 -2.92
CA PHE A 193 6.48 3.40 -1.50
C PHE A 193 5.45 4.24 -0.76
N PHE A 194 4.96 3.74 0.36
CA PHE A 194 4.09 4.47 1.26
C PHE A 194 4.56 4.34 2.71
N SER A 195 4.71 5.48 3.41
CA SER A 195 4.91 5.55 4.85
C SER A 195 3.88 6.50 5.46
N GLY A 196 3.04 5.99 6.37
CA GLY A 196 1.88 6.72 6.88
C GLY A 196 0.94 5.86 7.74
N HIS A 197 -0.25 6.40 8.05
CA HIS A 197 -1.29 5.60 8.69
C HIS A 197 -1.97 4.67 7.68
N GLY A 198 -2.20 3.44 8.14
CA GLY A 198 -3.12 2.50 7.53
C GLY A 198 -4.23 2.12 8.52
N LEU A 199 -5.43 1.92 7.99
CA LEU A 199 -6.63 1.57 8.75
C LEU A 199 -7.38 0.46 8.01
N ARG A 200 -8.44 -0.05 8.64
CA ARG A 200 -9.34 -1.03 8.03
C ARG A 200 -10.78 -0.54 8.09
N GLN A 201 -11.56 -0.88 7.08
CA GLN A 201 -13.00 -0.64 7.06
C GLN A 201 -13.75 -1.95 6.75
N PRO A 202 -15.01 -2.12 7.19
CA PRO A 202 -15.77 -3.32 6.84
C PRO A 202 -15.89 -3.49 5.32
N ASP A 203 -15.61 -4.70 4.84
CA ASP A 203 -15.82 -5.07 3.44
C ASP A 203 -17.32 -5.29 3.19
N PHE A 204 -17.85 -4.65 2.15
CA PHE A 204 -19.24 -4.76 1.72
C PHE A 204 -19.43 -5.58 0.43
N LYS A 205 -18.33 -5.96 -0.23
CA LYS A 205 -18.28 -6.74 -1.47
C LYS A 205 -17.96 -8.22 -1.23
N ASN A 206 -17.59 -8.59 0.00
CA ASN A 206 -17.11 -9.94 0.36
C ASN A 206 -15.94 -10.39 -0.51
N ASP A 207 -15.08 -9.44 -0.88
CA ASP A 207 -13.85 -9.67 -1.61
C ASP A 207 -12.60 -9.66 -0.72
N GLU A 208 -12.78 -9.75 0.60
CA GLU A 208 -11.72 -10.00 1.58
C GLU A 208 -11.90 -11.29 2.39
N LEU A 209 -10.78 -11.95 2.71
CA LEU A 209 -10.80 -13.23 3.45
C LEU A 209 -11.22 -13.08 4.91
N ASP A 210 -10.91 -11.93 5.51
CA ASP A 210 -11.24 -11.64 6.90
C ASP A 210 -12.32 -10.55 7.06
N GLY A 211 -12.87 -10.08 5.94
CA GLY A 211 -14.05 -9.21 5.88
C GLY A 211 -13.79 -7.73 6.13
N PHE A 212 -12.56 -7.24 5.92
CA PHE A 212 -12.27 -5.81 5.99
C PHE A 212 -11.31 -5.38 4.86
N ASP A 213 -11.65 -4.30 4.15
CA ASP A 213 -10.72 -3.63 3.24
C ASP A 213 -9.60 -2.95 4.05
N GLU A 214 -8.36 -3.10 3.59
CA GLU A 214 -7.22 -2.30 3.99
C GLU A 214 -7.24 -0.92 3.33
N THR A 215 -6.68 0.06 4.03
CA THR A 215 -6.66 1.43 3.55
C THR A 215 -5.35 2.13 3.86
N ILE A 216 -4.97 3.06 2.99
CA ILE A 216 -3.98 4.09 3.30
C ILE A 216 -4.69 5.42 3.57
N CYS A 217 -4.12 6.21 4.47
CA CYS A 217 -4.71 7.50 4.87
C CYS A 217 -3.95 8.68 4.23
N PRO A 218 -4.52 9.36 3.23
CA PRO A 218 -4.03 10.65 2.75
C PRO A 218 -4.02 11.73 3.85
N VAL A 219 -3.36 12.87 3.65
CA VAL A 219 -3.32 13.94 4.66
C VAL A 219 -4.71 14.52 4.98
N ASP A 220 -5.62 14.48 4.00
CA ASP A 220 -6.99 14.99 4.02
C ASP A 220 -8.05 13.87 4.19
N PHE A 221 -7.65 12.69 4.70
CA PHE A 221 -8.53 11.53 4.82
C PHE A 221 -9.77 11.75 5.70
N ILE A 222 -9.74 12.72 6.60
CA ILE A 222 -10.89 13.11 7.43
C ILE A 222 -11.98 13.76 6.58
N GLU A 223 -11.60 14.53 5.57
CA GLU A 223 -12.51 15.25 4.68
C GLU A 223 -12.83 14.47 3.40
N GLN A 224 -11.84 13.83 2.79
CA GLN A 224 -11.94 13.15 1.49
C GLN A 224 -12.06 11.62 1.58
N GLY A 225 -11.97 11.08 2.80
CA GLY A 225 -11.95 9.64 3.05
C GLY A 225 -10.58 9.01 2.79
N MET A 226 -10.48 7.73 3.13
CA MET A 226 -9.29 6.92 2.91
C MET A 226 -9.22 6.45 1.44
N ILE A 227 -8.09 5.87 1.04
CA ILE A 227 -7.94 5.14 -0.23
C ILE A 227 -7.92 3.65 0.11
N VAL A 228 -8.84 2.88 -0.47
CA VAL A 228 -9.01 1.45 -0.21
C VAL A 228 -8.12 0.63 -1.13
N ASP A 229 -7.65 -0.53 -0.65
CA ASP A 229 -6.90 -1.55 -1.38
C ASP A 229 -7.46 -1.87 -2.77
N ASN A 230 -8.78 -2.01 -2.90
CA ASN A 230 -9.51 -2.27 -4.12
C ASN A 230 -9.24 -1.18 -5.19
N ASP A 231 -9.17 0.09 -4.77
CA ASP A 231 -8.88 1.23 -5.65
C ASP A 231 -7.40 1.24 -6.05
N ILE A 232 -6.50 0.94 -5.09
CA ILE A 232 -5.05 0.80 -5.33
C ILE A 232 -4.80 -0.32 -6.35
N ASN A 233 -5.35 -1.51 -6.10
CA ASN A 233 -5.23 -2.68 -6.96
C ASN A 233 -5.74 -2.37 -8.38
N SER A 234 -6.92 -1.76 -8.50
CA SER A 234 -7.49 -1.39 -9.81
C SER A 234 -6.60 -0.41 -10.59
N THR A 235 -5.87 0.45 -9.88
CA THR A 235 -5.07 1.52 -10.47
C THR A 235 -3.66 1.03 -10.84
N ILE A 236 -2.99 0.28 -9.97
CA ILE A 236 -1.56 -0.04 -10.15
C ILE A 236 -1.23 -1.53 -10.28
N VAL A 237 -2.15 -2.45 -9.97
CA VAL A 237 -1.91 -3.90 -10.07
C VAL A 237 -2.57 -4.47 -11.32
N ARG A 238 -3.89 -4.33 -11.44
CA ARG A 238 -4.66 -4.85 -12.58
C ARG A 238 -4.11 -4.42 -13.94
N PRO A 239 -3.69 -3.16 -14.16
CA PRO A 239 -3.20 -2.71 -15.45
C PRO A 239 -1.78 -3.19 -15.84
N LEU A 240 -1.06 -3.86 -14.95
CA LEU A 240 0.34 -4.28 -15.21
C LEU A 240 0.39 -5.30 -16.35
N LYS A 241 1.01 -4.91 -17.46
CA LYS A 241 1.19 -5.74 -18.65
C LYS A 241 2.36 -6.70 -18.50
N GLU A 242 2.37 -7.73 -19.33
CA GLU A 242 3.49 -8.68 -19.43
C GLU A 242 4.85 -7.97 -19.51
N GLY A 243 5.81 -8.48 -18.72
CA GLY A 243 7.15 -7.93 -18.62
C GLY A 243 7.30 -6.70 -17.71
N VAL A 244 6.21 -6.07 -17.26
CA VAL A 244 6.26 -4.97 -16.27
C VAL A 244 6.35 -5.55 -14.86
N THR A 245 7.24 -5.01 -14.03
CA THR A 245 7.31 -5.38 -12.60
C THR A 245 7.05 -4.19 -11.70
N LEU A 246 6.08 -4.30 -10.80
CA LEU A 246 5.81 -3.38 -9.70
C LEU A 246 6.33 -3.94 -8.38
N HIS A 247 7.13 -3.15 -7.67
CA HIS A 247 7.56 -3.39 -6.30
C HIS A 247 6.86 -2.37 -5.38
N ALA A 248 6.00 -2.85 -4.50
CA ALA A 248 5.41 -2.04 -3.45
C ALA A 248 6.13 -2.27 -2.12
N ILE A 249 6.42 -1.19 -1.39
CA ILE A 249 6.96 -1.21 -0.04
C ILE A 249 6.06 -0.33 0.81
N VAL A 250 5.37 -0.92 1.79
CA VAL A 250 4.36 -0.22 2.59
C VAL A 250 4.70 -0.30 4.07
N ASP A 251 5.04 0.85 4.65
CA ASP A 251 5.29 1.06 6.08
C ASP A 251 4.03 1.70 6.71
N ALA A 252 3.04 0.86 6.97
CA ALA A 252 1.75 1.26 7.54
C ALA A 252 1.09 0.12 8.30
N CYS A 253 0.31 0.45 9.32
CA CYS A 253 -0.44 -0.55 10.10
C CYS A 253 -1.61 -1.12 9.31
N HIS A 254 -1.88 -2.41 9.49
CA HIS A 254 -2.92 -3.11 8.73
C HIS A 254 -2.75 -2.99 7.21
N SER A 255 -1.52 -3.10 6.71
CA SER A 255 -1.23 -2.96 5.27
C SER A 255 -0.86 -4.27 4.57
N GLY A 256 -0.99 -5.40 5.28
CA GLY A 256 -0.55 -6.73 4.81
C GLY A 256 -1.03 -7.11 3.40
N THR A 257 -2.25 -6.69 3.09
CA THR A 257 -2.98 -6.99 1.85
C THR A 257 -3.38 -5.74 1.08
N VAL A 258 -2.75 -4.59 1.34
CA VAL A 258 -3.11 -3.26 0.77
C VAL A 258 -3.06 -3.14 -0.77
N LEU A 259 -2.54 -4.16 -1.47
CA LEU A 259 -2.54 -4.27 -2.93
C LEU A 259 -3.45 -5.41 -3.46
N ASP A 260 -4.14 -6.13 -2.58
CA ASP A 260 -4.93 -7.33 -2.87
C ASP A 260 -4.22 -8.39 -3.72
N LEU A 261 -2.96 -8.66 -3.39
CA LEU A 261 -2.18 -9.63 -4.14
C LEU A 261 -2.65 -11.07 -3.83
N GLU A 262 -2.72 -11.88 -4.87
CA GLU A 262 -3.31 -13.23 -4.82
C GLU A 262 -2.55 -14.22 -3.95
N TYR A 263 -1.29 -13.96 -3.62
CA TYR A 263 -0.47 -14.86 -2.82
C TYR A 263 0.23 -14.10 -1.69
N THR A 264 0.26 -14.71 -0.51
CA THR A 264 1.06 -14.28 0.64
C THR A 264 2.11 -15.33 0.97
N TYR A 265 3.30 -14.91 1.39
CA TYR A 265 4.39 -15.83 1.70
C TYR A 265 4.42 -16.17 3.20
N ASP A 266 4.31 -17.46 3.52
CA ASP A 266 4.50 -17.96 4.86
C ASP A 266 5.99 -18.25 5.09
N LEU A 267 6.66 -17.34 5.79
CA LEU A 267 8.08 -17.48 6.11
C LEU A 267 8.40 -18.71 6.98
N GLN A 268 7.47 -19.11 7.86
CA GLN A 268 7.71 -20.24 8.77
C GLN A 268 7.64 -21.57 8.03
N ASN A 269 6.64 -21.72 7.17
CA ASN A 269 6.42 -22.93 6.37
C ASN A 269 7.15 -22.90 5.02
N LYS A 270 7.86 -21.80 4.71
CA LYS A 270 8.59 -21.56 3.46
C LYS A 270 7.77 -21.85 2.20
N ARG A 271 6.54 -21.35 2.16
CA ARG A 271 5.61 -21.59 1.03
C ARG A 271 4.68 -20.42 0.81
N TRP A 272 4.23 -20.27 -0.43
CA TRP A 272 3.12 -19.38 -0.74
C TRP A 272 1.79 -19.93 -0.20
N LYS A 273 0.91 -19.01 0.15
CA LYS A 273 -0.47 -19.24 0.56
C LYS A 273 -1.38 -18.49 -0.41
N ASP A 274 -2.45 -19.16 -0.81
CA ASP A 274 -3.54 -18.55 -1.57
C ASP A 274 -4.21 -17.46 -0.73
N ASN A 275 -4.35 -16.28 -1.30
CA ASN A 275 -5.02 -15.11 -0.76
C ASN A 275 -6.17 -14.65 -1.67
N LYS A 276 -6.60 -15.48 -2.62
CA LYS A 276 -7.71 -15.13 -3.51
C LYS A 276 -9.02 -14.96 -2.74
N PRO A 277 -9.84 -13.98 -3.13
CA PRO A 277 -11.08 -13.70 -2.43
C PRO A 277 -12.13 -14.81 -2.66
N PRO A 278 -12.98 -15.12 -1.66
CA PRO A 278 -14.05 -16.10 -1.82
C PRO A 278 -15.05 -15.73 -2.92
N SER A 279 -15.24 -14.43 -3.16
CA SER A 279 -16.07 -13.89 -4.25
C SER A 279 -15.55 -14.21 -5.65
N LYS A 280 -14.29 -14.67 -5.77
CA LYS A 280 -13.58 -14.84 -7.04
C LYS A 280 -13.44 -13.55 -7.84
N ALA A 281 -13.48 -12.40 -7.16
CA ALA A 281 -13.14 -11.13 -7.78
C ALA A 281 -11.74 -11.21 -8.41
N GLU A 282 -11.60 -10.70 -9.64
CA GLU A 282 -10.33 -10.67 -10.35
C GLU A 282 -9.44 -9.57 -9.76
N LYS A 283 -8.45 -9.98 -8.95
CA LYS A 283 -7.48 -9.08 -8.28
C LYS A 283 -6.05 -9.25 -8.82
N GLY A 284 -5.86 -10.05 -9.87
CA GLY A 284 -4.60 -10.30 -10.54
C GLY A 284 -4.13 -9.17 -11.48
N THR A 285 -3.02 -9.39 -12.18
CA THR A 285 -2.41 -8.46 -13.14
C THR A 285 -2.82 -8.80 -14.59
N SER A 286 -2.60 -7.87 -15.52
CA SER A 286 -2.74 -8.11 -16.98
C SER A 286 -1.49 -8.79 -17.59
N GLY A 287 -0.88 -9.72 -16.85
CA GLY A 287 0.32 -10.47 -17.24
C GLY A 287 1.64 -9.94 -16.65
N GLY A 288 1.63 -8.75 -16.06
CA GLY A 288 2.76 -8.21 -15.32
C GLY A 288 2.92 -8.86 -13.95
N LEU A 289 3.85 -8.34 -13.16
CA LEU A 289 4.14 -8.83 -11.84
C LEU A 289 4.04 -7.71 -10.80
N ALA A 290 3.27 -7.95 -9.74
CA ALA A 290 3.30 -7.12 -8.54
C ALA A 290 3.89 -7.91 -7.37
N ILE A 291 4.80 -7.29 -6.62
CA ILE A 291 5.34 -7.81 -5.36
C ILE A 291 5.17 -6.72 -4.32
N CYS A 292 4.65 -7.04 -3.14
CA CYS A 292 4.51 -6.11 -2.03
C CYS A 292 5.24 -6.64 -0.79
N LEU A 293 6.02 -5.76 -0.16
CA LEU A 293 6.56 -5.97 1.18
C LEU A 293 5.94 -4.95 2.12
N SER A 294 5.14 -5.43 3.06
CA SER A 294 4.42 -4.60 4.04
C SER A 294 4.86 -4.92 5.46
N ALA A 295 5.00 -3.90 6.30
CA ALA A 295 5.03 -4.07 7.75
C ALA A 295 4.63 -2.76 8.44
N CYS A 296 4.37 -2.80 9.74
CA CYS A 296 4.22 -1.62 10.57
C CYS A 296 5.26 -1.63 11.69
N GLY A 297 6.13 -0.62 11.73
CA GLY A 297 7.03 -0.36 12.85
C GLY A 297 6.78 1.01 13.47
N ASP A 298 6.41 1.06 14.75
CA ASP A 298 6.19 2.33 15.46
C ASP A 298 7.43 3.24 15.42
N ASP A 299 7.23 4.54 15.15
CA ASP A 299 8.26 5.60 15.10
C ASP A 299 9.18 5.65 16.33
N GLN A 300 8.70 5.21 17.50
CA GLN A 300 9.49 5.21 18.74
C GLN A 300 10.72 4.28 18.66
N MET A 301 10.70 3.27 17.80
CA MET A 301 11.83 2.38 17.57
C MET A 301 12.90 2.94 16.64
N ALA A 302 12.55 3.90 15.79
CA ALA A 302 13.50 4.63 14.96
C ALA A 302 14.61 5.25 15.83
N ALA A 303 14.19 5.86 16.94
CA ALA A 303 15.06 6.50 17.91
C ALA A 303 16.03 5.51 18.59
N ASP A 304 15.59 4.28 18.86
CA ASP A 304 16.44 3.21 19.38
C ASP A 304 17.35 2.60 18.29
N THR A 305 16.87 2.55 17.06
CA THR A 305 17.64 2.08 15.88
C THR A 305 18.78 3.05 15.55
N ASN A 306 18.64 4.34 15.85
CA ASN A 306 19.70 5.35 15.75
C ASN A 306 20.92 5.04 16.65
N ALA A 307 20.74 4.30 17.74
CA ALA A 307 21.85 3.78 18.54
C ALA A 307 22.64 2.66 17.80
N LEU A 308 22.05 2.04 16.78
CA LEU A 308 22.64 0.99 15.95
C LEU A 308 23.10 1.47 14.56
N THR A 309 22.54 2.58 14.04
CA THR A 309 22.80 3.09 12.68
C THR A 309 23.64 4.37 12.62
N SER A 310 24.04 4.92 13.77
CA SER A 310 24.91 6.11 13.88
C SER A 310 24.36 7.40 13.22
N LYS A 311 23.12 7.41 12.71
CA LYS A 311 22.43 8.58 12.17
C LYS A 311 21.39 9.07 13.19
N LYS A 312 21.24 10.39 13.33
CA LYS A 312 20.43 11.05 14.39
C LYS A 312 18.98 11.32 13.96
N GLU A 313 18.54 10.75 12.85
CA GLU A 313 17.25 11.06 12.22
C GLU A 313 16.22 9.96 12.51
N MET A 314 14.97 10.34 12.76
CA MET A 314 13.91 9.38 13.07
C MET A 314 13.34 8.82 11.76
N THR A 315 13.59 7.54 11.47
CA THR A 315 13.12 6.76 10.31
C THR A 315 12.26 5.60 10.81
N GLY A 316 11.08 5.36 10.23
CA GLY A 316 10.24 4.19 10.50
C GLY A 316 11.08 2.92 10.61
N ALA A 317 10.83 2.14 11.67
CA ALA A 317 11.74 1.06 12.05
C ALA A 317 11.85 -0.01 10.95
N MET A 318 10.76 -0.31 10.25
CA MET A 318 10.77 -1.24 9.11
C MET A 318 11.65 -0.68 8.00
N THR A 319 11.37 0.54 7.55
CA THR A 319 12.12 1.19 6.47
C THR A 319 13.62 1.25 6.77
N ALA A 320 14.01 1.60 7.99
CA ALA A 320 15.41 1.63 8.42
C ALA A 320 16.08 0.25 8.34
N ILE A 321 15.40 -0.80 8.82
CA ILE A 321 15.91 -2.18 8.78
C ILE A 321 16.06 -2.64 7.34
N LEU A 322 15.04 -2.44 6.50
CA LEU A 322 15.04 -2.80 5.08
C LEU A 322 16.27 -2.21 4.38
N ILE A 323 16.42 -0.88 4.46
CA ILE A 323 17.51 -0.16 3.82
C ILE A 323 18.85 -0.69 4.31
N GLN A 324 19.01 -0.88 5.63
CA GLN A 324 20.26 -1.41 6.18
C GLN A 324 20.60 -2.81 5.63
N MET A 325 19.62 -3.70 5.49
CA MET A 325 19.88 -5.05 4.96
C MET A 325 20.23 -5.03 3.48
N VAL A 326 19.52 -4.22 2.69
CA VAL A 326 19.76 -4.06 1.25
C VAL A 326 21.10 -3.38 0.97
N GLU A 327 21.49 -2.37 1.76
CA GLU A 327 22.78 -1.71 1.62
C GLU A 327 23.95 -2.65 1.94
N LYS A 328 23.80 -3.54 2.92
CA LYS A 328 24.86 -4.48 3.32
C LYS A 328 25.04 -5.65 2.33
N GLU A 329 24.00 -6.01 1.59
CA GLU A 329 24.01 -7.17 0.69
C GLU A 329 23.51 -6.77 -0.71
N PRO A 330 24.42 -6.45 -1.65
CA PRO A 330 24.07 -5.92 -2.97
C PRO A 330 23.09 -6.78 -3.79
N GLU A 331 23.13 -8.10 -3.59
CA GLU A 331 22.32 -9.06 -4.36
C GLU A 331 21.38 -9.85 -3.43
N ILE A 332 20.85 -9.19 -2.40
CA ILE A 332 19.98 -9.82 -1.40
C ILE A 332 18.74 -10.42 -2.04
N THR A 333 18.42 -11.67 -1.67
CA THR A 333 17.21 -12.36 -2.14
C THR A 333 16.05 -12.11 -1.18
N TYR A 334 14.81 -12.33 -1.64
CA TYR A 334 13.63 -12.17 -0.79
C TYR A 334 13.68 -13.06 0.46
N GLU A 335 14.17 -14.30 0.34
CA GLU A 335 14.34 -15.19 1.49
C GLU A 335 15.32 -14.60 2.51
N VAL A 336 16.48 -14.11 2.05
CA VAL A 336 17.50 -13.56 2.95
C VAL A 336 17.00 -12.26 3.59
N LEU A 337 16.38 -11.38 2.82
CA LEU A 337 15.79 -10.13 3.32
C LEU A 337 14.74 -10.40 4.41
N LEU A 338 13.75 -11.26 4.12
CA LEU A 338 12.68 -11.59 5.06
C LEU A 338 13.22 -12.23 6.34
N ASN A 339 14.14 -13.18 6.25
CA ASN A 339 14.73 -13.83 7.42
C ASN A 339 15.51 -12.83 8.29
N LYS A 340 16.25 -11.90 7.68
CA LYS A 340 16.99 -10.87 8.41
C LYS A 340 16.06 -9.88 9.11
N MET A 341 15.03 -9.39 8.40
CA MET A 341 14.03 -8.49 8.97
C MET A 341 13.29 -9.17 10.13
N HIS A 342 12.81 -10.40 9.92
CA HIS A 342 12.16 -11.21 10.95
C HIS A 342 13.07 -11.44 12.16
N GLY A 343 14.33 -11.83 11.93
CA GLY A 343 15.31 -12.05 12.98
C GLY A 343 15.61 -10.79 13.80
N PHE A 344 15.64 -9.61 13.16
CA PHE A 344 15.80 -8.34 13.84
C PHE A 344 14.58 -8.01 14.71
N ILE A 345 13.38 -8.12 14.14
CA ILE A 345 12.10 -7.85 14.82
C ILE A 345 11.91 -8.77 16.02
N GLN A 346 12.20 -10.06 15.89
CA GLN A 346 12.15 -11.00 17.01
C GLN A 346 13.13 -10.65 18.12
N GLN A 347 14.38 -10.30 17.78
CA GLN A 347 15.38 -9.91 18.78
C GLN A 347 14.96 -8.65 19.53
N PHE A 348 14.40 -7.67 18.82
CA PHE A 348 13.87 -6.46 19.42
C PHE A 348 12.69 -6.76 20.35
N ASN A 349 11.70 -7.52 19.86
CA ASN A 349 10.52 -7.90 20.64
C ASN A 349 10.89 -8.72 21.90
N LYS A 350 11.92 -9.57 21.85
CA LYS A 350 12.47 -10.30 23.00
C LYS A 350 13.15 -9.37 24.00
N LYS A 351 14.03 -8.46 23.53
CA LYS A 351 14.71 -7.49 24.41
C LYS A 351 13.71 -6.60 25.15
N ARG A 352 12.61 -6.19 24.49
CA ARG A 352 11.50 -5.46 25.12
C ARG A 352 10.91 -6.20 26.32
N PHE A 353 10.70 -7.52 26.22
CA PHE A 353 10.09 -8.32 27.28
C PHE A 353 11.00 -8.46 28.52
N LEU A 354 12.32 -8.39 28.33
CA LEU A 354 13.31 -8.47 29.42
C LEU A 354 13.44 -7.17 30.22
N ILE A 355 12.82 -6.06 29.77
CA ILE A 355 12.85 -4.77 30.47
C ILE A 355 11.76 -4.75 31.54
N ASN A 356 12.14 -5.07 32.79
CA ASN A 356 11.19 -5.21 33.89
C ASN A 356 10.93 -3.92 34.70
N ASN A 357 11.58 -2.80 34.34
CA ASN A 357 11.47 -1.54 35.07
C ASN A 357 10.25 -0.73 34.59
N ARG A 358 9.35 -0.33 35.52
CA ARG A 358 8.12 0.44 35.21
C ARG A 358 8.39 1.77 34.49
N PHE A 359 9.53 2.40 34.78
CA PHE A 359 9.95 3.65 34.12
C PHE A 359 10.34 3.40 32.66
N LEU A 360 11.11 2.33 32.41
CA LEU A 360 11.50 1.93 31.06
C LEU A 360 10.32 1.37 30.26
N LYS A 361 9.37 0.65 30.89
CA LYS A 361 8.08 0.29 30.25
C LYS A 361 7.26 1.51 29.81
N LYS A 362 7.43 2.67 30.47
CA LYS A 362 6.79 3.94 30.09
C LYS A 362 7.52 4.62 28.92
N LEU A 363 8.84 4.49 28.87
CA LEU A 363 9.68 4.95 27.75
C LEU A 363 9.49 4.10 26.48
N PHE A 364 9.36 2.77 26.65
CA PHE A 364 9.14 1.79 25.58
C PHE A 364 7.66 1.42 25.44
N HIS A 365 6.76 2.41 25.44
CA HIS A 365 5.32 2.20 25.18
C HIS A 365 5.02 1.68 23.74
N CYS A 366 6.06 1.35 22.98
CA CYS A 366 6.04 0.73 21.66
C CYS A 366 5.08 -0.46 21.61
N ARG A 367 4.16 -0.41 20.65
CA ARG A 367 3.37 -1.56 20.25
C ARG A 367 4.29 -2.62 19.67
N LYS A 368 3.80 -3.86 19.65
CA LYS A 368 4.49 -4.97 19.00
C LYS A 368 4.64 -4.61 17.52
N ILE A 369 5.86 -4.63 16.99
CA ILE A 369 6.11 -4.49 15.55
C ILE A 369 5.38 -5.62 14.83
N GLU A 370 4.70 -5.28 13.75
CA GLU A 370 4.12 -6.29 12.87
C GLU A 370 5.24 -6.99 12.09
N GLU A 371 5.14 -8.31 11.96
CA GLU A 371 6.11 -9.08 11.18
C GLU A 371 5.99 -8.68 9.71
N PRO A 372 7.12 -8.64 8.97
CA PRO A 372 7.10 -8.28 7.56
C PRO A 372 6.32 -9.36 6.80
N LEU A 373 5.39 -8.91 5.97
CA LEU A 373 4.62 -9.78 5.09
C LEU A 373 5.05 -9.51 3.64
N LEU A 374 5.38 -10.59 2.94
CA LEU A 374 5.59 -10.58 1.49
C LEU A 374 4.31 -11.10 0.82
N SER A 375 3.82 -10.35 -0.16
CA SER A 375 2.72 -10.77 -1.03
C SER A 375 3.10 -10.55 -2.50
N SER A 376 2.45 -11.28 -3.41
CA SER A 376 2.79 -11.29 -4.83
C SER A 376 1.57 -11.65 -5.68
N SER A 377 1.51 -11.13 -6.90
CA SER A 377 0.48 -11.51 -7.89
C SER A 377 0.67 -12.93 -8.46
N GLN A 378 1.87 -13.51 -8.28
CA GLN A 378 2.17 -14.89 -8.64
C GLN A 378 3.22 -15.49 -7.72
N GLU A 379 3.23 -16.82 -7.60
CA GLU A 379 4.27 -17.53 -6.87
C GLU A 379 5.63 -17.44 -7.57
N PHE A 380 6.71 -17.35 -6.78
CA PHE A 380 8.08 -17.43 -7.28
C PHE A 380 9.02 -18.01 -6.23
N GLU A 381 10.20 -18.47 -6.65
CA GLU A 381 11.23 -18.96 -5.76
C GLU A 381 11.92 -17.79 -5.02
N VAL A 382 11.57 -17.59 -3.75
CA VAL A 382 12.08 -16.47 -2.94
C VAL A 382 13.58 -16.56 -2.62
N SER A 383 14.16 -17.76 -2.69
CA SER A 383 15.57 -18.02 -2.38
C SER A 383 16.50 -17.58 -3.51
N SER A 384 16.04 -17.62 -4.76
CA SER A 384 16.81 -17.22 -5.95
C SER A 384 16.44 -15.82 -6.45
N ARG A 385 15.26 -15.31 -6.07
CA ARG A 385 14.79 -14.01 -6.52
C ARG A 385 15.39 -12.86 -5.73
N LYS A 386 16.10 -11.97 -6.43
CA LYS A 386 16.72 -10.76 -5.89
C LYS A 386 15.67 -9.70 -5.58
N PHE A 387 15.86 -8.98 -4.48
CA PHE A 387 15.04 -7.83 -4.11
C PHE A 387 15.38 -6.64 -5.00
N LEU A 388 14.44 -6.29 -5.88
CA LEU A 388 14.54 -5.18 -6.83
C LEU A 388 15.74 -5.32 -7.81
N ARG A 389 15.53 -4.98 -9.08
CA ARG A 389 16.56 -5.05 -10.14
C ARG A 389 16.55 -3.78 -10.98
#